data_AF-A0A1W9NWA9-F1
#
_entry.id   AF-A0A1W9NWA9-F1
#
_cell.length_a   1.000
_cell.length_b   1.000
_cell.length_c   1.000
_cell.angle_alpha   90.00
_cell.angle_beta   90.00
_cell.angle_gamma   90.00
#
_symmetry.space_group_name_H-M   'P 1'
#
loop_
_entity.id
_entity.type
_entity.pdbx_description
1 polymer ?
#
loop_
_entity_poly.entity_id
_entity_poly.type
_entity_poly.pdbx_seq_one_letter_code
_entity_poly.pdbx_strand_id
1 'polypeptide(L)'
;MTNYLLENEKEKFSDEKFLKYCETVKTNIIKAFKERNLTKDEAKPLLNRVNKLLDLSEKKTITYEEDTKICPNCSTKNRANANFCRKCGHSLK
;
A
#
# COMPACT_ATOMS: atom_id res chain seq x y z
N MET A 1 27.78 -14.29 22.92
CA MET A 1 27.90 -13.00 22.21
C MET A 1 26.94 -13.06 21.03
N THR A 2 25.81 -12.37 21.20
CA THR A 2 24.75 -12.04 20.23
C THR A 2 24.20 -13.19 19.36
N ASN A 3 23.10 -13.80 19.78
CA ASN A 3 21.71 -13.34 19.55
C ASN A 3 21.19 -13.67 18.14
N TYR A 4 20.18 -14.54 18.16
CA TYR A 4 18.93 -14.28 17.45
C TYR A 4 18.99 -14.42 15.93
N LEU A 5 19.37 -15.60 15.44
CA LEU A 5 18.74 -16.18 14.25
C LEU A 5 17.30 -16.63 14.58
N LEU A 6 16.50 -15.75 15.17
CA LEU A 6 15.10 -15.71 14.83
C LEU A 6 15.08 -14.80 13.61
N GLU A 7 15.34 -15.41 12.46
CA GLU A 7 14.76 -14.97 11.21
C GLU A 7 13.27 -14.90 11.46
N ASN A 8 12.84 -13.74 11.96
CA ASN A 8 11.47 -13.33 11.92
C ASN A 8 11.16 -13.29 10.43
N GLU A 9 10.68 -14.42 9.92
CA GLU A 9 9.80 -14.51 8.78
C GLU A 9 8.58 -13.63 9.09
N LYS A 10 8.78 -12.30 9.04
CA LYS A 10 7.73 -11.38 8.64
C LYS A 10 7.54 -11.67 7.16
N GLU A 11 6.89 -12.81 6.92
CA GLU A 11 6.43 -13.27 5.63
C GLU A 11 5.80 -12.05 4.98
N LYS A 12 6.49 -11.46 3.98
CA LYS A 12 5.98 -10.29 3.28
C LYS A 12 4.65 -10.73 2.70
N PHE A 13 3.56 -10.19 3.25
CA PHE A 13 2.22 -10.51 2.80
C PHE A 13 2.11 -10.06 1.35
N SER A 14 2.16 -11.02 0.41
CA SER A 14 2.12 -10.70 -1.01
C SER A 14 0.78 -10.05 -1.35
N ASP A 15 0.76 -9.20 -2.37
CA ASP A 15 -0.47 -8.55 -2.84
C ASP A 15 -1.57 -9.59 -3.13
N GLU A 16 -1.19 -10.78 -3.62
CA GLU A 16 -2.10 -11.91 -3.86
C GLU A 16 -2.68 -12.50 -2.57
N LYS A 17 -1.85 -12.72 -1.55
CA LYS A 17 -2.30 -13.22 -0.23
C LYS A 17 -3.24 -12.20 0.43
N PHE A 18 -2.99 -10.90 0.21
CA PHE A 18 -3.85 -9.81 0.67
C PHE A 18 -5.19 -9.73 -0.05
N LEU A 19 -5.18 -9.85 -1.37
CA LEU A 19 -6.38 -9.91 -2.19
C LEU A 19 -7.29 -11.06 -1.77
N LYS A 20 -6.73 -12.28 -1.69
CA LYS A 20 -7.45 -13.48 -1.27
C LYS A 20 -8.04 -13.34 0.14
N TYR A 21 -7.30 -12.72 1.06
CA TYR A 21 -7.80 -12.41 2.39
C TYR A 21 -9.00 -11.44 2.32
N CYS A 22 -8.90 -10.35 1.56
CA CYS A 22 -9.98 -9.38 1.41
C CYS A 22 -11.24 -10.00 0.78
N GLU A 23 -11.09 -10.86 -0.22
CA GLU A 23 -12.20 -11.64 -0.82
C GLU A 23 -12.87 -12.58 0.20
N THR A 24 -12.07 -13.25 1.03
CA THR A 24 -12.56 -14.11 2.10
C THR A 24 -13.39 -13.31 3.11
N VAL A 25 -12.88 -12.15 3.55
CA VAL A 25 -13.59 -11.25 4.46
C VAL A 25 -14.90 -10.77 3.85
N LYS A 26 -14.90 -10.37 2.57
CA LYS A 26 -16.12 -9.96 1.83
C LYS A 26 -17.18 -11.06 1.85
N THR A 27 -16.77 -12.30 1.57
CA THR A 27 -17.67 -13.46 1.56
C THR A 27 -18.25 -13.74 2.94
N ASN A 28 -17.42 -13.64 3.99
CA ASN A 28 -17.85 -13.84 5.37
C ASN A 28 -18.86 -12.77 5.83
N ILE A 29 -18.66 -11.50 5.46
CA ILE A 29 -19.62 -10.43 5.75
C ILE A 29 -20.97 -10.72 5.07
N ILE A 30 -20.96 -11.11 3.80
CA ILE A 30 -22.18 -11.45 3.05
C ILE A 30 -22.88 -12.65 3.68
N LYS A 31 -22.13 -13.68 4.07
CA LYS A 31 -22.66 -14.87 4.73
C LYS A 31 -23.31 -14.51 6.07
N ALA A 32 -22.62 -13.76 6.93
CA ALA A 32 -23.15 -13.30 8.22
C ALA A 32 -24.42 -12.45 8.05
N PHE A 33 -24.48 -11.58 7.04
CA PHE A 33 -25.70 -10.83 6.72
C PHE A 33 -26.85 -11.75 6.28
N LYS A 34 -26.60 -12.72 5.39
CA LYS A 34 -27.63 -13.70 4.94
C LYS A 34 -28.15 -14.57 6.09
N GLU A 35 -27.27 -14.93 7.03
CA GLU A 35 -27.59 -15.69 8.24
C GLU A 35 -28.25 -14.82 9.33
N ARG A 36 -28.51 -13.53 9.06
CA ARG A 36 -29.06 -12.55 9.99
C ARG A 36 -28.22 -12.32 11.25
N ASN A 37 -26.93 -12.67 11.20
CA ASN A 37 -25.94 -12.35 12.23
C ASN A 37 -25.45 -10.90 12.15
N LEU A 38 -25.72 -10.21 11.05
CA LEU A 38 -25.50 -8.78 10.86
C LEU A 38 -26.76 -8.13 10.29
N THR A 39 -27.08 -6.94 10.77
CA THR A 39 -28.08 -6.07 10.14
C THR A 39 -27.51 -5.38 8.90
N LYS A 40 -28.39 -4.76 8.11
CA LYS A 40 -27.98 -4.03 6.91
C LYS A 40 -27.07 -2.84 7.26
N ASP A 41 -27.36 -2.15 8.35
CA ASP A 41 -26.62 -0.96 8.78
C ASP A 41 -25.24 -1.32 9.34
N GLU A 42 -25.06 -2.54 9.86
CA GLU A 42 -23.76 -3.07 10.27
C GLU A 42 -22.96 -3.65 9.10
N ALA A 43 -23.62 -4.39 8.19
CA ALA A 43 -22.94 -5.04 7.07
C ALA A 43 -22.45 -4.04 6.00
N LYS A 44 -23.23 -2.97 5.74
CA LYS A 44 -22.94 -1.98 4.70
C LYS A 44 -21.58 -1.26 4.89
N PRO A 45 -21.24 -0.69 6.05
CA PRO A 45 -19.94 -0.04 6.24
C PRO A 45 -18.76 -1.02 6.12
N LEU A 46 -18.93 -2.26 6.60
CA LEU A 46 -17.90 -3.30 6.50
C LEU A 46 -17.66 -3.69 5.04
N LEU A 47 -18.73 -3.92 4.28
CA LEU A 47 -18.65 -4.26 2.86
C LEU A 47 -18.04 -3.12 2.04
N ASN A 48 -18.42 -1.87 2.31
CA ASN A 48 -17.82 -0.69 1.67
C ASN A 48 -16.32 -0.60 1.92
N ARG A 49 -15.86 -0.86 3.14
CA ARG A 49 -14.44 -0.80 3.50
C ARG A 49 -13.63 -1.87 2.78
N VAL A 50 -14.14 -3.10 2.70
CA VAL A 50 -13.46 -4.21 2.02
C VAL A 50 -13.45 -4.02 0.51
N ASN A 51 -14.56 -3.58 -0.09
CA ASN A 51 -14.59 -3.25 -1.53
C ASN A 51 -13.59 -2.14 -1.86
N LYS A 52 -13.49 -1.09 -1.05
CA LYS A 52 -12.47 -0.04 -1.26
C LYS A 52 -11.04 -0.59 -1.23
N LEU A 53 -10.73 -1.56 -0.37
CA LEU A 53 -9.42 -2.20 -0.32
C LEU A 53 -9.16 -3.02 -1.60
N LEU A 54 -10.16 -3.75 -2.09
CA LEU A 54 -10.09 -4.50 -3.35
C LEU A 54 -9.90 -3.56 -4.55
N ASP A 55 -10.65 -2.45 -4.63
CA ASP A 55 -10.52 -1.44 -5.68
C ASP A 55 -9.11 -0.80 -5.69
N LEU A 56 -8.54 -0.58 -4.51
CA LEU A 56 -7.19 -0.03 -4.36
C LEU A 56 -6.11 -1.02 -4.80
N SER A 57 -6.35 -2.32 -4.62
CA SER A 57 -5.44 -3.38 -5.10
C SER A 57 -5.55 -3.66 -6.59
N GLU A 58 -6.72 -3.42 -7.21
CA GLU A 58 -6.88 -3.46 -8.67
C GLU A 58 -6.26 -2.25 -9.35
N LYS A 59 -6.15 -1.11 -8.65
CA LYS A 59 -5.33 0.05 -9.04
C LYS A 59 -3.84 -0.21 -8.83
N LYS A 60 -3.36 -1.39 -9.22
CA LYS A 60 -1.95 -1.78 -9.25
C LYS A 60 -1.21 -1.12 -10.41
N THR A 61 -1.22 0.20 -10.42
CA THR A 61 -0.12 1.09 -10.80
C THR A 61 -0.34 2.41 -10.08
N ILE A 62 -0.21 2.43 -8.75
CA ILE A 62 0.48 3.59 -8.17
C ILE A 62 1.93 3.43 -8.65
N THR A 63 2.21 3.85 -9.89
CA THR A 63 3.54 4.33 -10.20
C THR A 63 3.70 5.51 -9.26
N TYR A 64 4.46 5.32 -8.19
CA TYR A 64 5.21 6.44 -7.66
C TYR A 64 6.17 6.80 -8.79
N GLU A 65 5.68 7.54 -9.79
CA GLU A 65 6.55 8.49 -10.45
C GLU A 65 7.01 9.36 -9.28
N GLU A 66 8.15 8.98 -8.70
CA GLU A 66 8.90 9.90 -7.88
C GLU A 66 9.09 11.09 -8.82
N ASP A 67 8.25 12.11 -8.63
CA ASP A 67 8.44 13.39 -9.27
C ASP A 67 9.91 13.70 -9.06
N THR A 68 10.64 13.80 -10.15
CA THR A 68 12.09 13.87 -10.12
C THR A 68 12.53 15.00 -11.02
N LYS A 69 13.50 15.78 -10.53
CA LYS A 69 14.10 16.88 -11.27
C LYS A 69 15.57 16.60 -11.52
N ILE A 70 16.01 16.96 -12.72
CA ILE A 70 17.41 16.87 -13.09
C ILE A 70 18.14 18.11 -12.57
N CYS A 71 19.27 17.92 -11.90
CA CYS A 71 20.10 19.05 -11.47
C CYS A 71 20.70 19.73 -12.71
N PRO A 72 20.53 21.05 -12.90
CA PRO A 72 21.05 21.76 -14.07
C PRO A 72 22.58 21.87 -14.07
N ASN A 73 23.23 21.73 -12.91
CA ASN A 73 24.69 21.84 -12.77
C ASN A 73 25.43 20.52 -13.09
N CYS A 74 24.87 19.37 -12.68
CA CYS A 74 25.59 18.09 -12.78
C CYS A 74 24.75 16.92 -13.32
N SER A 75 23.58 17.22 -13.87
CA SER A 75 22.63 16.28 -14.51
C SER A 75 22.17 15.11 -13.62
N THR A 76 22.34 15.21 -12.31
CA THR A 76 21.89 14.17 -11.38
C THR A 76 20.39 14.23 -11.20
N LYS A 77 19.71 13.08 -11.26
CA LYS A 77 18.29 12.95 -10.94
C LYS A 77 18.06 13.13 -9.43
N ASN A 78 17.18 14.01 -9.00
CA ASN A 78 16.85 14.24 -7.59
C ASN A 78 15.33 14.11 -7.40
N ARG A 79 14.88 13.86 -6.16
CA ARG A 79 13.47 13.97 -5.80
C ARG A 79 12.96 15.38 -6.10
N ALA A 80 11.71 15.55 -6.50
CA ALA A 80 11.16 16.85 -6.88
C ALA A 80 11.13 17.84 -5.73
N ASN A 81 10.90 17.33 -4.51
CA ASN A 81 10.95 18.11 -3.28
C ASN A 81 12.38 18.30 -2.72
N ALA A 82 13.44 17.87 -3.43
CA ALA A 82 14.81 18.10 -2.98
C ALA A 82 15.16 19.59 -3.07
N ASN A 83 15.58 20.20 -1.96
CA ASN A 83 16.04 21.59 -1.95
C ASN A 83 17.47 21.76 -2.50
N PHE A 84 18.26 20.68 -2.47
CA PHE A 84 19.65 20.66 -2.91
C PHE A 84 19.95 19.37 -3.66
N CYS A 85 20.93 19.42 -4.58
CA CYS A 85 21.37 18.25 -5.32
C CYS A 85 22.14 17.29 -4.42
N ARG A 86 21.74 16.02 -4.43
CA ARG A 86 22.39 14.96 -3.65
C ARG A 86 23.85 14.69 -4.05
N LYS A 87 24.27 15.13 -5.25
CA LYS A 87 25.62 14.87 -5.79
C LYS A 87 26.52 16.09 -5.65
N CYS A 88 26.06 17.28 -6.01
CA CYS A 88 26.91 18.48 -6.09
C CYS A 88 26.51 19.60 -5.11
N GLY A 89 25.45 19.44 -4.31
CA GLY A 89 24.99 20.45 -3.36
C GLY A 89 24.30 21.67 -3.98
N HIS A 90 24.18 21.76 -5.31
CA HIS A 90 23.50 22.87 -6.00
C HIS A 90 22.05 23.01 -5.54
N SER A 91 21.58 24.24 -5.31
CA SER A 91 20.19 24.49 -4.90
C SER A 91 19.22 24.16 -6.04
N LEU A 92 18.11 23.50 -5.73
CA LEU A 92 17.12 23.04 -6.72
C LEU A 92 15.70 23.56 -6.47
N LYS A 93 15.52 24.40 -5.45
CA LYS A 93 14.22 25.01 -5.12
C LYS A 93 13.88 26.14 -6.07
#